data_AF-A0A7V9BJL0-F1
#
_entry.id   AF-A0A7V9BJL0-F1
#
_cell.length_a   1.000
_cell.length_b   1.000
_cell.length_c   1.000
_cell.angle_alpha   90.00
_cell.angle_beta   90.00
_cell.angle_gamma   90.00
#
_symmetry.space_group_name_H-M   'P 1'
#
loop_
_entity.id
_entity.type
_entity.pdbx_description
1 polymer ?
#
loop_
_entity_poly.entity_id
_entity_poly.type
_entity_poly.pdbx_seq_one_letter_code
_entity_poly.pdbx_strand_id
1 'polypeptide(L)'
;MASDRVRYRGLANGPQGGLCEGDDQTDQSAEEWWKETSASVRDERFTPIAARARAVWSQLRLQSNVDLGGVVLEGTAGRRRVALQVTVDSTPAEALGVMSQGELHSLALSLFLPRATLAESPFRFICIDDPVQSMDPARAEGLPRVLAQAALTAGHRIHARRSLPEAVRRLGLPATVHSVTRRAKSVVEVRQTTDPVTTLIDDARAVAMTDDLPTDVASRVVPGFCRAADEAACMESVRRRRLKRGDSHDSVEQMLEANGKMYPLIALALFDDASRTNDVLPKLQRFGPWAVEAFKICKMGAHERHEGELKSLINNSERLAKQLLEMK
;
A
#
# COMPACT_ATOMS: atom_id res chain seq x y z
N MET A 1 -42.31 41.65 -3.03
CA MET A 1 -42.16 41.01 -4.35
C MET A 1 -43.13 39.85 -4.41
N ALA A 2 -44.04 39.91 -5.39
CA ALA A 2 -45.30 39.20 -5.39
C ALA A 2 -45.15 37.70 -5.71
N SER A 3 -46.01 36.93 -5.07
CA SER A 3 -46.30 35.52 -5.31
C SER A 3 -47.06 35.38 -6.63
N ASP A 4 -46.46 34.70 -7.61
CA ASP A 4 -47.18 34.24 -8.81
C ASP A 4 -47.83 32.88 -8.53
N ARG A 5 -49.03 32.93 -7.96
CA ARG A 5 -50.00 31.83 -8.04
C ARG A 5 -50.78 32.00 -9.34
N VAL A 6 -50.47 31.16 -10.32
CA VAL A 6 -51.27 31.01 -11.54
C VAL A 6 -52.67 30.52 -11.15
N ARG A 7 -53.67 31.38 -11.38
CA ARG A 7 -55.10 31.08 -11.23
C ARG A 7 -55.57 30.27 -12.44
N TYR A 8 -56.07 29.06 -12.21
CA TYR A 8 -57.00 28.43 -13.15
C TYR A 8 -58.43 28.80 -12.73
N ARG A 9 -59.13 29.56 -13.59
CA ARG A 9 -60.57 29.86 -13.50
C ARG A 9 -61.25 29.06 -14.60
N GLY A 10 -62.16 28.16 -14.21
CA GLY A 10 -62.76 27.14 -15.05
C GLY A 10 -64.01 27.55 -15.83
N LEU A 11 -64.52 26.57 -16.60
CA LEU A 11 -65.85 26.39 -17.20
C LEU A 11 -65.92 24.88 -17.55
N ALA A 12 -66.99 24.11 -17.51
CA ALA A 12 -68.35 24.17 -16.98
C ALA A 12 -68.87 22.70 -17.01
N ASN A 13 -70.00 22.45 -16.36
CA ASN A 13 -70.64 21.14 -16.17
C ASN A 13 -70.90 20.29 -17.43
N GLY A 14 -70.67 18.97 -17.32
CA GLY A 14 -71.32 17.88 -18.09
C GLY A 14 -70.37 16.75 -18.59
N PRO A 15 -70.87 15.52 -18.84
CA PRO A 15 -71.56 14.58 -17.96
C PRO A 15 -70.59 13.66 -17.20
N GLN A 16 -71.01 13.15 -16.04
CA GLN A 16 -70.35 12.03 -15.36
C GLN A 16 -70.50 10.77 -16.22
N GLY A 17 -69.38 10.22 -16.72
CA GLY A 17 -69.39 8.92 -17.38
C GLY A 17 -68.10 8.61 -18.15
N GLY A 18 -67.25 7.75 -17.59
CA GLY A 18 -66.42 6.84 -18.38
C GLY A 18 -64.97 7.21 -18.72
N LEU A 19 -64.23 7.93 -17.87
CA LEU A 19 -62.80 8.22 -18.13
C LEU A 19 -61.80 7.62 -17.10
N CYS A 20 -62.28 6.84 -16.12
CA CYS A 20 -61.44 6.53 -14.95
C CYS A 20 -60.64 5.22 -15.03
N GLU A 21 -60.92 4.31 -15.97
CA GLU A 21 -60.19 3.03 -16.10
C GLU A 21 -59.03 3.10 -17.09
N GLY A 22 -59.15 3.88 -18.18
CA GLY A 22 -58.11 3.99 -19.21
C GLY A 22 -56.88 4.77 -18.74
N ASP A 23 -57.08 5.85 -17.98
CA ASP A 23 -56.02 6.70 -17.43
C ASP A 23 -55.26 6.00 -16.29
N ASP A 24 -55.96 5.23 -15.44
CA ASP A 24 -55.36 4.49 -14.32
C ASP A 24 -54.54 3.27 -14.82
N GLN A 25 -55.01 2.60 -15.88
CA GLN A 25 -54.27 1.52 -16.54
C GLN A 25 -53.01 2.03 -17.26
N THR A 26 -53.06 3.24 -17.84
CA THR A 26 -51.89 3.86 -18.48
C THR A 26 -50.86 4.34 -17.47
N ASP A 27 -51.28 4.88 -16.32
CA ASP A 27 -50.36 5.28 -15.24
C ASP A 27 -49.67 4.06 -14.60
N GLN A 28 -50.40 2.97 -14.38
CA GLN A 28 -49.81 1.71 -13.89
C GLN A 28 -48.79 1.12 -14.88
N SER A 29 -49.12 1.12 -16.17
CA SER A 29 -48.21 0.64 -17.22
C SER A 29 -46.95 1.51 -17.31
N ALA A 30 -47.09 2.84 -17.15
CA ALA A 30 -45.96 3.76 -17.13
C ALA A 30 -45.07 3.56 -15.88
N GLU A 31 -45.67 3.30 -14.72
CA GLU A 31 -44.94 3.03 -13.48
C GLU A 31 -44.16 1.72 -13.56
N GLU A 32 -44.77 0.65 -14.10
CA GLU A 32 -44.11 -0.63 -14.34
C GLU A 32 -42.94 -0.49 -15.32
N TRP A 33 -43.18 0.15 -16.47
CA TRP A 33 -42.14 0.44 -17.45
C TRP A 33 -40.97 1.24 -16.83
N TRP A 34 -41.27 2.25 -16.00
CA TRP A 34 -40.24 3.03 -15.32
C TRP A 34 -39.43 2.18 -14.33
N LYS A 35 -40.07 1.29 -13.57
CA LYS A 35 -39.41 0.38 -12.63
C LYS A 35 -38.47 -0.59 -13.35
N GLU A 36 -38.94 -1.21 -14.43
CA GLU A 36 -38.17 -2.16 -15.24
C GLU A 36 -36.98 -1.47 -15.92
N THR A 37 -37.22 -0.34 -16.58
CA THR A 37 -36.17 0.43 -17.25
C THR A 37 -35.12 0.92 -16.24
N SER A 38 -35.56 1.42 -15.07
CA SER A 38 -34.66 1.85 -14.00
C SER A 38 -33.83 0.70 -13.41
N ALA A 39 -34.37 -0.52 -13.38
CA ALA A 39 -33.64 -1.71 -12.95
C ALA A 39 -32.60 -2.11 -14.01
N SER A 40 -33.00 -2.19 -15.27
CA SER A 40 -32.11 -2.52 -16.40
C SER A 40 -30.90 -1.57 -16.49
N VAL A 41 -31.12 -0.25 -16.49
CA VAL A 41 -30.02 0.73 -16.53
C VAL A 41 -29.09 0.61 -15.33
N ARG A 42 -29.62 0.25 -14.16
CA ARG A 42 -28.79 0.05 -12.96
C ARG A 42 -27.92 -1.19 -13.09
N ASP A 43 -28.47 -2.29 -13.57
CA ASP A 43 -27.75 -3.54 -13.75
C ASP A 43 -26.66 -3.39 -14.82
N GLU A 44 -26.95 -2.68 -15.91
CA GLU A 44 -25.97 -2.30 -16.93
C GLU A 44 -24.81 -1.48 -16.32
N ARG A 45 -25.11 -0.47 -15.49
CA ARG A 45 -24.08 0.32 -14.81
C ARG A 45 -23.31 -0.46 -13.74
N PHE A 46 -23.94 -1.45 -13.11
CA PHE A 46 -23.32 -2.24 -12.05
C PHE A 46 -22.42 -3.35 -12.59
N THR A 47 -22.76 -3.95 -13.72
CA THR A 47 -21.97 -4.98 -14.41
C THR A 47 -20.45 -4.70 -14.46
N PRO A 48 -19.98 -3.54 -14.96
CA PRO A 48 -18.55 -3.24 -15.02
C PRO A 48 -17.92 -2.99 -13.64
N ILE A 49 -18.71 -2.63 -12.62
CA ILE A 49 -18.24 -2.50 -11.24
C ILE A 49 -18.04 -3.89 -10.64
N ALA A 50 -19.02 -4.78 -10.82
CA ALA A 50 -18.96 -6.17 -10.36
C ALA A 50 -17.78 -6.93 -10.98
N ALA A 51 -17.53 -6.77 -12.28
CA ALA A 51 -16.40 -7.39 -12.97
C ALA A 51 -15.05 -6.91 -12.40
N ARG A 52 -14.90 -5.59 -12.19
CA ARG A 52 -13.69 -5.02 -11.59
C ARG A 52 -13.51 -5.46 -10.14
N ALA A 53 -14.58 -5.57 -9.36
CA ALA A 53 -14.50 -6.03 -7.98
C ALA A 53 -13.95 -7.47 -7.89
N ARG A 54 -14.41 -8.36 -8.78
CA ARG A 54 -13.87 -9.74 -8.88
C ARG A 54 -12.40 -9.75 -9.30
N ALA A 55 -12.03 -8.90 -10.25
CA ALA A 55 -10.63 -8.79 -10.69
C ALA A 55 -9.72 -8.30 -9.55
N VAL A 56 -10.14 -7.28 -8.79
CA VAL A 56 -9.38 -6.79 -7.62
C VAL A 56 -9.34 -7.85 -6.52
N TRP A 57 -10.45 -8.54 -6.25
CA TRP A 57 -10.48 -9.66 -5.30
C TRP A 57 -9.46 -10.74 -5.67
N SER A 58 -9.41 -11.15 -6.93
CA SER A 58 -8.45 -12.15 -7.41
C SER A 58 -6.99 -11.73 -7.17
N GLN A 59 -6.68 -10.44 -7.28
CA GLN A 59 -5.34 -9.91 -6.99
C GLN A 59 -5.02 -9.85 -5.48
N LEU A 60 -6.02 -9.56 -4.64
CA LEU A 60 -5.83 -9.42 -3.19
C LEU A 60 -5.93 -10.74 -2.43
N ARG A 61 -6.61 -11.76 -3.00
CA ARG A 61 -6.89 -13.02 -2.30
C ARG A 61 -5.70 -13.96 -2.21
N LEU A 62 -4.74 -13.86 -3.16
CA LEU A 62 -3.51 -14.67 -3.30
C LEU A 62 -3.64 -16.17 -2.95
N GLN A 63 -3.66 -16.54 -1.67
CA GLN A 63 -3.74 -17.94 -1.18
C GLN A 63 -5.08 -18.29 -0.48
N SER A 64 -6.07 -17.41 -0.52
CA SER A 64 -7.38 -17.68 0.10
C SER A 64 -8.13 -18.77 -0.67
N ASN A 65 -8.66 -19.74 0.05
CA ASN A 65 -9.60 -20.74 -0.47
C ASN A 65 -11.00 -20.15 -0.76
N VAL A 66 -11.16 -18.84 -0.53
CA VAL A 66 -12.39 -18.09 -0.76
C VAL A 66 -12.38 -17.54 -2.19
N ASP A 67 -13.38 -17.91 -2.98
CA ASP A 67 -13.61 -17.34 -4.31
C ASP A 67 -14.85 -16.44 -4.34
N LEU A 68 -14.76 -15.36 -5.13
CA LEU A 68 -15.86 -14.42 -5.32
C LEU A 68 -16.45 -14.65 -6.70
N GLY A 69 -17.55 -15.40 -6.75
CA GLY A 69 -18.29 -15.69 -7.96
C GLY A 69 -19.10 -14.48 -8.42
N GLY A 70 -20.41 -14.48 -8.18
CA GLY A 70 -21.30 -13.36 -8.45
C GLY A 70 -21.20 -12.20 -7.45
N VAL A 71 -21.26 -10.98 -7.96
CA VAL A 71 -21.54 -9.76 -7.19
C VAL A 71 -22.77 -9.15 -7.87
N VAL A 72 -23.91 -9.17 -7.18
CA VAL A 72 -25.21 -8.75 -7.75
C VAL A 72 -25.93 -7.79 -6.80
N LEU A 73 -26.79 -6.96 -7.37
CA LEU A 73 -27.69 -6.10 -6.60
C LEU A 73 -29.02 -6.82 -6.42
N GLU A 74 -29.44 -7.02 -5.17
CA GLU A 74 -30.71 -7.64 -4.83
C GLU A 74 -31.60 -6.68 -4.04
N GLY A 75 -32.90 -6.96 -4.06
CA GLY A 75 -33.91 -6.21 -3.30
C GLY A 75 -34.47 -5.00 -4.04
N THR A 76 -35.65 -4.56 -3.60
CA THR A 76 -36.41 -3.45 -4.20
C THR A 76 -36.46 -2.23 -3.28
N ALA A 77 -36.65 -1.04 -3.86
CA ALA A 77 -36.79 0.23 -3.15
C ALA A 77 -35.75 0.45 -2.02
N GLY A 78 -36.20 0.56 -0.77
CA GLY A 78 -35.34 0.81 0.40
C GLY A 78 -34.63 -0.41 0.97
N ARG A 79 -34.88 -1.63 0.44
CA ARG A 79 -34.29 -2.89 0.94
C ARG A 79 -33.19 -3.44 0.03
N ARG A 80 -32.57 -2.57 -0.76
CA ARG A 80 -31.51 -2.95 -1.70
C ARG A 80 -30.24 -3.34 -0.94
N ARG A 81 -29.62 -4.45 -1.36
CA ARG A 81 -28.36 -4.95 -0.81
C ARG A 81 -27.47 -5.47 -1.93
N VAL A 82 -26.16 -5.47 -1.70
CA VAL A 82 -25.22 -6.22 -2.53
C VAL A 82 -25.22 -7.65 -2.02
N ALA A 83 -25.57 -8.61 -2.87
CA ALA A 83 -25.41 -10.02 -2.58
C ALA A 83 -24.09 -10.52 -3.21
N LEU A 84 -23.29 -11.18 -2.37
CA LEU A 84 -21.99 -11.72 -2.71
C LEU A 84 -22.12 -13.24 -2.74
N GLN A 85 -21.90 -13.83 -3.90
CA GLN A 85 -21.82 -15.28 -4.05
C GLN A 85 -20.38 -15.68 -3.76
N VAL A 86 -20.17 -16.31 -2.61
CA VAL A 86 -18.85 -16.72 -2.14
C VAL A 86 -18.82 -18.24 -2.06
N THR A 87 -17.69 -18.82 -2.48
CA THR A 87 -17.41 -20.24 -2.30
C THR A 87 -16.15 -20.42 -1.47
N VAL A 88 -16.15 -21.43 -0.60
CA VAL A 88 -14.99 -21.88 0.18
C VAL A 88 -14.72 -23.32 -0.22
N ASP A 89 -13.50 -23.62 -0.67
CA ASP A 89 -13.14 -24.96 -1.17
C ASP A 89 -14.15 -25.47 -2.23
N SER A 90 -14.56 -24.58 -3.13
CA SER A 90 -15.58 -24.83 -4.17
C SER A 90 -17.01 -25.12 -3.66
N THR A 91 -17.28 -24.94 -2.36
CA THR A 91 -18.61 -25.11 -1.76
C THR A 91 -19.25 -23.75 -1.47
N PRO A 92 -20.53 -23.51 -1.82
CA PRO A 92 -21.22 -22.27 -1.49
C PRO A 92 -21.22 -21.98 0.01
N ALA A 93 -20.88 -20.75 0.39
CA ALA A 93 -20.83 -20.31 1.78
C ALA A 93 -21.50 -18.94 1.96
N GLU A 94 -21.99 -18.68 3.17
CA GLU A 94 -22.42 -17.33 3.52
C GLU A 94 -21.19 -16.42 3.67
N ALA A 95 -21.10 -15.45 2.77
CA ALA A 95 -19.90 -14.65 2.49
C ALA A 95 -19.18 -14.06 3.71
N LEU A 96 -19.88 -13.67 4.77
CA LEU A 96 -19.28 -12.87 5.84
C LEU A 96 -18.86 -13.68 7.08
N GLY A 97 -19.47 -14.84 7.33
CA GLY A 97 -19.30 -15.56 8.60
C GLY A 97 -18.02 -16.39 8.71
N VAL A 98 -17.41 -16.73 7.57
CA VAL A 98 -16.30 -17.69 7.47
C VAL A 98 -14.96 -17.05 7.07
N MET A 99 -14.96 -15.76 6.76
CA MET A 99 -13.77 -15.04 6.31
C MET A 99 -12.98 -14.49 7.50
N SER A 100 -11.65 -14.53 7.40
CA SER A 100 -10.76 -13.84 8.34
C SER A 100 -10.90 -12.31 8.24
N GLN A 101 -10.44 -11.59 9.25
CA GLN A 101 -10.47 -10.12 9.24
C GLN A 101 -9.70 -9.52 8.04
N GLY A 102 -8.58 -10.11 7.66
CA GLY A 102 -7.80 -9.68 6.49
C GLY A 102 -8.54 -9.93 5.16
N GLU A 103 -9.27 -11.04 5.07
CA GLU A 103 -10.11 -11.35 3.90
C GLU A 103 -11.29 -10.39 3.77
N LEU A 104 -11.98 -10.09 4.87
CA LEU A 104 -13.04 -9.10 4.88
C LEU A 104 -12.51 -7.71 4.48
N HIS A 105 -11.30 -7.34 4.93
CA HIS A 105 -10.68 -6.09 4.53
C HIS A 105 -10.35 -6.04 3.03
N SER A 106 -9.74 -7.10 2.49
CA SER A 106 -9.48 -7.24 1.05
C SER A 106 -10.75 -7.22 0.21
N LEU A 107 -11.83 -7.85 0.69
CA LEU A 107 -13.14 -7.84 0.04
C LEU A 107 -13.76 -6.45 0.05
N ALA A 108 -13.63 -5.71 1.15
CA ALA A 108 -14.09 -4.33 1.21
C ALA A 108 -13.35 -3.47 0.17
N LEU A 109 -12.00 -3.55 0.12
CA LEU A 109 -11.21 -2.82 -0.87
C LEU A 109 -11.59 -3.19 -2.31
N SER A 110 -11.85 -4.47 -2.59
CA SER A 110 -12.25 -4.91 -3.93
C SER A 110 -13.60 -4.36 -4.36
N LEU A 111 -14.54 -4.15 -3.44
CA LEU A 111 -15.85 -3.58 -3.73
C LEU A 111 -15.81 -2.04 -3.82
N PHE A 112 -15.04 -1.37 -2.96
CA PHE A 112 -15.02 0.08 -2.88
C PHE A 112 -14.13 0.74 -3.93
N LEU A 113 -12.94 0.20 -4.23
CA LEU A 113 -12.01 0.84 -5.16
C LEU A 113 -12.62 1.05 -6.56
N PRO A 114 -13.23 0.05 -7.22
CA PRO A 114 -13.81 0.24 -8.56
C PRO A 114 -14.92 1.29 -8.61
N ARG A 115 -15.66 1.45 -7.49
CA ARG A 115 -16.72 2.44 -7.36
C ARG A 115 -16.15 3.84 -7.13
N ALA A 116 -15.12 3.95 -6.30
CA ALA A 116 -14.44 5.21 -6.01
C ALA A 116 -13.71 5.77 -7.24
N THR A 117 -13.23 4.90 -8.14
CA THR A 117 -12.48 5.29 -9.34
C THR A 117 -13.33 5.39 -10.62
N LEU A 118 -14.65 5.48 -10.51
CA LEU A 118 -15.51 5.69 -11.68
C LEU A 118 -15.19 6.99 -12.41
N ALA A 119 -15.42 7.03 -13.72
CA ALA A 119 -15.19 8.22 -14.52
C ALA A 119 -16.08 9.38 -14.04
N GLU A 120 -17.26 9.08 -13.52
CA GLU A 120 -18.24 10.03 -12.98
C GLU A 120 -17.94 10.43 -11.53
N SER A 121 -16.93 9.82 -10.89
CA SER A 121 -16.56 10.17 -9.52
C SER A 121 -16.14 11.65 -9.44
N PRO A 122 -16.75 12.47 -8.56
CA PRO A 122 -16.39 13.87 -8.41
C PRO A 122 -15.04 14.04 -7.73
N PHE A 123 -14.56 13.01 -7.02
CA PHE A 123 -13.28 13.01 -6.33
C PHE A 123 -12.24 12.27 -7.18
N ARG A 124 -11.11 12.92 -7.45
CA ARG A 124 -9.95 12.34 -8.15
C ARG A 124 -8.83 11.97 -7.20
N PHE A 125 -9.18 11.63 -5.97
CA PHE A 125 -8.23 11.12 -4.99
C PHE A 125 -8.93 10.15 -4.04
N ILE A 126 -8.15 9.26 -3.44
CA ILE A 126 -8.59 8.30 -2.42
C ILE A 126 -7.59 8.37 -1.28
N CYS A 127 -8.08 8.52 -0.06
CA CYS A 127 -7.28 8.41 1.15
C CYS A 127 -7.64 7.10 1.86
N ILE A 128 -6.65 6.28 2.14
CA ILE A 128 -6.81 5.00 2.83
C ILE A 128 -5.92 5.01 4.07
N ASP A 129 -6.54 4.91 5.24
CA ASP A 129 -5.81 4.81 6.50
C ASP A 129 -5.47 3.34 6.78
N ASP A 130 -4.18 3.05 6.94
CA ASP A 130 -3.64 1.75 7.36
C ASP A 130 -4.24 0.54 6.61
N PRO A 131 -4.09 0.46 5.27
CA PRO A 131 -4.78 -0.55 4.46
C PRO A 131 -4.26 -1.98 4.67
N VAL A 132 -3.30 -2.19 5.57
CA VAL A 132 -2.65 -3.49 5.84
C VAL A 132 -2.78 -3.89 7.31
N GLN A 133 -3.49 -3.13 8.17
CA GLN A 133 -3.49 -3.36 9.62
C GLN A 133 -3.89 -4.79 10.01
N SER A 134 -4.76 -5.41 9.22
CA SER A 134 -5.33 -6.75 9.44
C SER A 134 -4.98 -7.75 8.33
N MET A 135 -4.06 -7.40 7.41
CA MET A 135 -3.64 -8.26 6.31
C MET A 135 -2.29 -8.93 6.64
N ASP A 136 -2.15 -10.21 6.27
CA ASP A 136 -0.85 -10.87 6.31
C ASP A 136 0.13 -10.28 5.27
N PRO A 137 1.46 -10.39 5.49
CA PRO A 137 2.47 -9.84 4.57
C PRO A 137 2.35 -10.32 3.12
N ALA A 138 1.88 -11.55 2.91
CA ALA A 138 1.67 -12.09 1.57
C ALA A 138 0.52 -11.37 0.87
N ARG A 139 -0.63 -11.16 1.52
CA ARG A 139 -1.76 -10.38 0.96
C ARG A 139 -1.42 -8.91 0.75
N ALA A 140 -0.56 -8.35 1.60
CA ALA A 140 -0.06 -6.99 1.45
C ALA A 140 0.68 -6.75 0.12
N GLU A 141 1.16 -7.81 -0.55
CA GLU A 141 1.86 -7.68 -1.84
C GLU A 141 0.93 -7.34 -3.02
N GLY A 142 -0.30 -7.87 -3.04
CA GLY A 142 -1.27 -7.57 -4.11
C GLY A 142 -1.75 -6.12 -4.07
N LEU A 143 -1.83 -5.55 -2.87
CA LEU A 143 -2.42 -4.25 -2.61
C LEU A 143 -1.71 -3.08 -3.34
N PRO A 144 -0.37 -2.90 -3.28
CA PRO A 144 0.30 -1.82 -4.01
C PRO A 144 0.01 -1.85 -5.52
N ARG A 145 -0.08 -3.04 -6.14
CA ARG A 145 -0.42 -3.18 -7.56
C ARG A 145 -1.83 -2.71 -7.84
N VAL A 146 -2.78 -3.14 -7.01
CA VAL A 146 -4.19 -2.71 -7.09
C VAL A 146 -4.31 -1.20 -6.92
N LEU A 147 -3.61 -0.60 -5.96
CA LEU A 147 -3.63 0.85 -5.73
C LEU A 147 -2.99 1.61 -6.90
N ALA A 148 -1.89 1.11 -7.47
CA ALA A 148 -1.28 1.71 -8.65
C ALA A 148 -2.22 1.66 -9.86
N GLN A 149 -2.90 0.53 -10.08
CA GLN A 149 -3.89 0.40 -11.16
C GLN A 149 -5.10 1.31 -10.95
N ALA A 150 -5.57 1.45 -9.71
CA ALA A 150 -6.62 2.38 -9.34
C ALA A 150 -6.20 3.84 -9.60
N ALA A 151 -4.94 4.19 -9.31
CA ALA A 151 -4.40 5.54 -9.56
C ALA A 151 -4.37 5.91 -11.05
N LEU A 152 -4.04 4.94 -11.91
CA LEU A 152 -4.04 5.13 -13.37
C LEU A 152 -5.45 5.36 -13.93
N THR A 153 -6.47 4.82 -13.27
CA THR A 153 -7.86 4.99 -13.70
C THR A 153 -8.28 6.44 -13.45
N ALA A 154 -8.64 7.17 -14.51
CA ALA A 154 -9.20 8.54 -14.43
C ALA A 154 -8.35 9.56 -13.60
N GLY A 155 -7.04 9.34 -13.47
CA GLY A 155 -6.10 10.27 -12.83
C GLY A 155 -6.25 10.37 -11.31
N HIS A 156 -6.66 9.30 -10.62
CA HIS A 156 -6.82 9.32 -9.17
C HIS A 156 -5.46 9.39 -8.45
N ARG A 157 -5.36 10.23 -7.43
CA ARG A 157 -4.24 10.21 -6.48
C ARG A 157 -4.57 9.33 -5.28
N ILE A 158 -3.75 8.33 -4.98
CA ILE A 158 -3.95 7.45 -3.83
C ILE A 158 -3.00 7.88 -2.71
N HIS A 159 -3.57 8.19 -1.54
CA HIS A 159 -2.84 8.44 -0.31
C HIS A 159 -3.07 7.26 0.61
N ALA A 160 -1.99 6.58 1.01
CA ALA A 160 -2.04 5.44 1.93
C ALA A 160 -1.14 5.69 3.14
N ARG A 161 -1.65 5.48 4.35
CA ARG A 161 -0.88 5.56 5.59
C ARG A 161 -0.40 4.17 5.99
N ARG A 162 0.90 4.05 6.31
CA ARG A 162 1.58 2.85 6.84
C ARG A 162 1.70 1.65 5.86
N SER A 163 2.77 0.86 6.06
CA SER A 163 3.10 -0.47 5.48
C SER A 163 2.99 -0.76 3.96
N LEU A 164 3.23 0.23 3.10
CA LEU A 164 3.44 0.01 1.65
C LEU A 164 4.80 0.45 1.05
N PRO A 165 5.66 1.27 1.69
CA PRO A 165 6.86 1.80 1.04
C PRO A 165 7.81 0.74 0.48
N GLU A 166 8.00 -0.37 1.19
CA GLU A 166 8.87 -1.45 0.74
C GLU A 166 8.31 -2.16 -0.49
N ALA A 167 7.03 -2.57 -0.44
CA ALA A 167 6.39 -3.24 -1.57
C ALA A 167 6.31 -2.33 -2.81
N VAL A 168 6.04 -1.04 -2.61
CA VAL A 168 6.06 -0.01 -3.67
C VAL A 168 7.43 0.10 -4.33
N ARG A 169 8.52 0.19 -3.54
CA ARG A 169 9.90 0.24 -4.06
C ARG A 169 10.26 -1.02 -4.84
N ARG A 170 9.99 -2.20 -4.26
CA ARG A 170 10.28 -3.50 -4.89
C ARG A 170 9.60 -3.64 -6.25
N LEU A 171 8.33 -3.24 -6.33
CA LEU A 171 7.54 -3.32 -7.55
C LEU A 171 7.89 -2.22 -8.57
N GLY A 172 8.77 -1.27 -8.21
CA GLY A 172 9.11 -0.13 -9.07
C GLY A 172 7.92 0.77 -9.35
N LEU A 173 6.95 0.84 -8.43
CA LEU A 173 5.75 1.63 -8.63
C LEU A 173 6.05 3.12 -8.41
N PRO A 174 5.50 4.00 -9.25
CA PRO A 174 5.68 5.44 -9.08
C PRO A 174 4.94 5.90 -7.83
N ALA A 175 5.69 6.30 -6.79
CA ALA A 175 5.12 6.81 -5.55
C ALA A 175 6.05 7.82 -4.89
N THR A 176 5.45 8.73 -4.12
CA THR A 176 6.16 9.66 -3.24
C THR A 176 5.89 9.28 -1.80
N VAL A 177 6.91 8.82 -1.09
CA VAL A 177 6.79 8.43 0.32
C VAL A 177 7.14 9.63 1.19
N HIS A 178 6.31 9.90 2.20
CA HIS A 178 6.58 10.93 3.20
C HIS A 178 6.68 10.28 4.59
N SER A 179 7.77 10.56 5.30
CA SER A 179 7.89 10.30 6.73
C SER A 179 7.31 11.48 7.49
N VAL A 180 6.45 11.19 8.47
CA VAL A 180 5.82 12.18 9.34
C VAL A 180 6.23 11.88 10.76
N THR A 181 7.02 12.76 11.36
CA THR A 181 7.51 12.62 12.74
C THR A 181 6.94 13.73 13.60
N ARG A 182 6.39 13.36 14.76
CA ARG A 182 5.98 14.33 15.78
C ARG A 182 7.16 14.55 16.74
N ARG A 183 7.73 15.76 16.73
CA ARG A 183 8.81 16.18 17.62
C ARG A 183 8.27 16.69 18.95
N ALA A 184 9.20 17.06 19.85
CA ALA A 184 8.86 17.73 21.10
C ALA A 184 8.00 18.98 20.84
N LYS A 185 7.18 19.35 21.84
CA LYS A 185 6.23 20.48 21.74
C LYS A 185 5.20 20.35 20.60
N SER A 186 4.89 19.12 20.19
CA SER A 186 3.89 18.83 19.14
C SER A 186 4.22 19.39 17.75
N VAL A 187 5.48 19.70 17.47
CA VAL A 187 5.89 20.13 16.13
C VAL A 187 5.84 18.92 15.20
N VAL A 188 5.09 19.02 14.10
CA VAL A 188 5.01 17.98 13.08
C VAL A 188 6.04 18.29 12.00
N GLU A 189 6.94 17.35 11.76
CA GLU A 189 7.93 17.41 10.70
C GLU A 189 7.56 16.40 9.61
N VAL A 190 7.52 16.86 8.36
CA VAL A 190 7.26 16.02 7.18
C VAL A 190 8.49 16.03 6.30
N ARG A 191 9.04 14.86 6.01
CA ARG A 191 10.18 14.68 5.11
C ARG A 191 9.82 13.70 4.01
N GLN A 192 10.13 14.03 2.76
CA GLN A 192 10.04 13.07 1.67
C GLN A 192 11.13 12.01 1.87
N THR A 193 10.72 10.74 1.88
CA THR A 193 11.61 9.58 2.02
C THR A 193 11.86 8.99 0.64
N THR A 194 13.13 8.78 0.29
CA THR A 194 13.53 8.10 -0.95
C THR A 194 13.66 6.60 -0.69
N ASP A 195 14.72 6.22 0.01
CA ASP A 195 15.06 4.85 0.37
C ASP A 195 15.65 4.82 1.79
N PRO A 196 15.61 3.64 2.46
CA PRO A 196 16.07 3.51 3.85
C PRO A 196 17.54 3.89 4.04
N VAL A 197 18.41 3.58 3.07
CA VAL A 197 19.84 3.85 3.15
C VAL A 197 20.09 5.36 3.12
N THR A 198 19.56 6.06 2.12
CA THR A 198 19.70 7.51 2.00
C THR A 198 19.16 8.22 3.24
N THR A 199 18.02 7.77 3.77
CA THR A 199 17.42 8.35 4.99
C THR A 199 18.36 8.23 6.18
N LEU A 200 18.94 7.06 6.41
CA LEU A 200 19.87 6.81 7.52
C LEU A 200 21.17 7.61 7.39
N ILE A 201 21.69 7.74 6.16
CA ILE A 201 22.86 8.57 5.87
C ILE A 201 22.56 10.07 6.10
N ASP A 202 21.40 10.56 5.68
CA ASP A 202 21.01 11.95 5.89
C ASP A 202 20.77 12.25 7.37
N ASP A 203 20.22 11.31 8.13
CA ASP A 203 20.09 11.45 9.58
C ASP A 203 21.47 11.47 10.27
N ALA A 204 22.42 10.63 9.83
CA ALA A 204 23.80 10.68 10.29
C ALA A 204 24.45 12.06 10.03
N ARG A 205 24.23 12.62 8.82
CA ARG A 205 24.71 13.97 8.46
C ARG A 205 24.08 15.05 9.33
N ALA A 206 22.76 14.99 9.54
CA ALA A 206 22.05 15.97 10.36
C ALA A 206 22.60 15.98 11.79
N VAL A 207 22.82 14.81 12.39
CA VAL A 207 23.43 14.69 13.73
C VAL A 207 24.85 15.24 13.75
N ALA A 208 25.66 14.92 12.74
CA ALA A 208 27.04 15.41 12.66
C ALA A 208 27.17 16.93 12.43
N MET A 209 26.14 17.58 11.88
CA MET A 209 26.10 19.02 11.59
C MET A 209 25.32 19.83 12.61
N THR A 210 24.81 19.21 13.69
CA THR A 210 24.03 19.93 14.71
C THR A 210 24.97 20.70 15.64
N ASP A 211 24.96 22.03 15.56
CA ASP A 211 25.86 22.90 16.33
C ASP A 211 25.70 22.78 17.86
N ASP A 212 24.46 22.57 18.33
CA ASP A 212 24.13 22.49 19.76
C ASP A 212 24.31 21.08 20.38
N LEU A 213 24.81 20.10 19.61
CA LEU A 213 24.98 18.72 20.07
C LEU A 213 26.40 18.48 20.61
N PRO A 214 26.57 17.98 21.85
CA PRO A 214 27.88 17.60 22.37
C PRO A 214 28.58 16.57 21.46
N THR A 215 29.86 16.81 21.16
CA THR A 215 30.62 15.99 20.21
C THR A 215 30.73 14.53 20.64
N ASP A 216 30.76 14.25 21.95
CA ASP A 216 30.76 12.90 22.50
C ASP A 216 29.47 12.13 22.19
N VAL A 217 28.33 12.82 22.17
CA VAL A 217 27.03 12.25 21.79
C VAL A 217 27.02 11.95 20.29
N ALA A 218 27.44 12.90 19.45
CA ALA A 218 27.54 12.71 18.01
C ALA A 218 28.45 11.51 17.65
N SER A 219 29.63 11.41 18.30
CA SER A 219 30.59 10.31 18.13
C SER A 219 30.10 8.93 18.54
N ARG A 220 28.99 8.83 19.29
CA ARG A 220 28.35 7.55 19.66
C ARG A 220 27.15 7.23 18.78
N VAL A 221 26.42 8.26 18.34
CA VAL A 221 25.17 8.10 17.60
C VAL A 221 25.42 7.91 16.09
N VAL A 222 26.33 8.67 15.50
CA VAL A 222 26.62 8.62 14.04
C VAL A 222 27.04 7.22 13.57
N PRO A 223 27.94 6.48 14.26
CA PRO A 223 28.27 5.11 13.87
C PRO A 223 27.06 4.17 13.87
N GLY A 224 26.08 4.40 14.73
CA GLY A 224 24.82 3.64 14.77
C GLY A 224 23.99 3.84 13.50
N PHE A 225 23.84 5.07 13.02
CA PHE A 225 23.16 5.37 11.76
C PHE A 225 23.91 4.78 10.55
N CYS A 226 25.23 4.92 10.51
CA CYS A 226 26.06 4.34 9.45
C CYS A 226 25.93 2.81 9.40
N ARG A 227 25.96 2.15 10.56
CA ARG A 227 25.73 0.70 10.65
C ARG A 227 24.36 0.31 10.13
N ALA A 228 23.30 1.00 10.57
CA ALA A 228 21.95 0.71 10.12
C ALA A 228 21.80 0.90 8.61
N ALA A 229 22.50 1.88 8.02
CA ALA A 229 22.51 2.11 6.58
C ALA A 229 23.16 0.93 5.82
N ASP A 230 24.30 0.44 6.32
CA ASP A 230 24.98 -0.73 5.75
C ASP A 230 24.12 -2.01 5.90
N GLU A 231 23.47 -2.21 7.05
CA GLU A 231 22.54 -3.34 7.28
C GLU A 231 21.34 -3.27 6.32
N ALA A 232 20.72 -2.09 6.17
CA ALA A 232 19.62 -1.87 5.24
C ALA A 232 20.03 -2.14 3.78
N ALA A 233 21.23 -1.72 3.37
CA ALA A 233 21.77 -2.00 2.04
C ALA A 233 21.99 -3.50 1.80
N CYS A 234 22.52 -4.21 2.81
CA CYS A 234 22.68 -5.66 2.74
C CYS A 234 21.33 -6.37 2.59
N MET A 235 20.36 -6.06 3.44
CA MET A 235 19.01 -6.66 3.39
C MET A 235 18.35 -6.43 2.04
N GLU A 236 18.39 -5.20 1.51
CA GLU A 236 17.82 -4.87 0.21
C GLU A 236 18.52 -5.63 -0.93
N SER A 237 19.85 -5.72 -0.92
CA SER A 237 20.61 -6.45 -1.94
C SER A 237 20.25 -7.95 -1.98
N VAL A 238 20.06 -8.56 -0.81
CA VAL A 238 19.67 -9.97 -0.67
C VAL A 238 18.23 -10.17 -1.13
N ARG A 239 17.29 -9.35 -0.64
CA ARG A 239 15.87 -9.40 -1.05
C ARG A 239 15.75 -9.32 -2.55
N ARG A 240 16.37 -8.31 -3.17
CA ARG A 240 16.33 -8.10 -4.61
C ARG A 240 16.84 -9.31 -5.39
N ARG A 241 17.97 -9.90 -4.97
CA ARG A 241 18.60 -11.04 -5.65
C ARG A 241 17.75 -12.31 -5.54
N ARG A 242 17.29 -12.63 -4.33
CA ARG A 242 16.56 -13.87 -4.01
C ARG A 242 15.14 -13.86 -4.57
N LEU A 243 14.42 -12.74 -4.44
CA LEU A 243 13.08 -12.60 -5.02
C LEU A 243 13.14 -12.64 -6.56
N LYS A 244 14.19 -12.07 -7.18
CA LYS A 244 14.39 -12.17 -8.63
C LYS A 244 14.63 -13.62 -9.09
N ARG A 245 15.17 -14.48 -8.22
CA ARG A 245 15.36 -15.92 -8.48
C ARG A 245 14.07 -16.73 -8.28
N GLY A 246 13.06 -16.15 -7.65
CA GLY A 246 11.76 -16.79 -7.39
C GLY A 246 11.58 -17.35 -5.98
N ASP A 247 12.51 -17.07 -5.06
CA ASP A 247 12.36 -17.43 -3.64
C ASP A 247 11.14 -16.71 -3.05
N SER A 248 10.39 -17.35 -2.14
CA SER A 248 9.20 -16.75 -1.53
C SER A 248 9.56 -15.66 -0.53
N HIS A 249 8.69 -14.65 -0.39
CA HIS A 249 8.93 -13.54 0.55
C HIS A 249 9.16 -14.04 1.99
N ASP A 250 8.28 -14.91 2.47
CA ASP A 250 8.38 -15.46 3.82
C ASP A 250 9.71 -16.17 4.06
N SER A 251 10.20 -16.93 3.07
CA SER A 251 11.50 -17.60 3.18
C SER A 251 12.66 -16.61 3.24
N VAL A 252 12.57 -15.51 2.49
CA VAL A 252 13.61 -14.46 2.47
C VAL A 252 13.61 -13.69 3.78
N GLU A 253 12.45 -13.29 4.30
CA GLU A 253 12.37 -12.57 5.58
C GLU A 253 12.81 -13.44 6.76
N GLN A 254 12.36 -14.69 6.86
CA GLN A 254 12.82 -15.62 7.89
C GLN A 254 14.34 -15.80 7.86
N MET A 255 14.93 -15.86 6.67
CA MET A 255 16.36 -16.00 6.49
C MET A 255 17.12 -14.72 6.91
N LEU A 256 16.59 -13.54 6.60
CA LEU A 256 17.17 -12.26 7.03
C LEU A 256 17.08 -12.08 8.54
N GLU A 257 15.93 -12.41 9.14
CA GLU A 257 15.72 -12.39 10.60
C GLU A 257 16.69 -13.33 11.31
N ALA A 258 16.86 -14.56 10.80
CA ALA A 258 17.81 -15.53 11.34
C ALA A 258 19.27 -15.08 11.24
N ASN A 259 19.59 -14.17 10.31
CA ASN A 259 20.95 -13.70 10.02
C ASN A 259 21.14 -12.20 10.33
N GLY A 260 20.38 -11.62 11.25
CA GLY A 260 20.41 -10.19 11.57
C GLY A 260 21.70 -9.64 12.20
N LYS A 261 22.75 -10.47 12.37
CA LYS A 261 24.07 -10.00 12.81
C LYS A 261 24.86 -9.45 11.63
N MET A 262 25.62 -8.37 11.86
CA MET A 262 26.38 -7.67 10.81
C MET A 262 27.25 -8.58 9.91
N TYR A 263 28.01 -9.52 10.49
CA TYR A 263 28.88 -10.42 9.71
C TYR A 263 28.11 -11.44 8.84
N PRO A 264 27.16 -12.22 9.41
CA PRO A 264 26.29 -13.08 8.62
C PRO A 264 25.52 -12.31 7.53
N LEU A 265 24.98 -11.15 7.87
CA LEU A 265 24.20 -10.33 6.94
C LEU A 265 25.04 -9.82 5.75
N ILE A 266 26.25 -9.30 6.01
CA ILE A 266 27.13 -8.85 4.93
C ILE A 266 27.72 -10.03 4.14
N ALA A 267 27.97 -11.18 4.77
CA ALA A 267 28.40 -12.38 4.06
C ALA A 267 27.29 -12.86 3.10
N LEU A 268 26.05 -12.85 3.56
CA LEU A 268 24.87 -13.14 2.76
C LEU A 268 24.73 -12.14 1.60
N ALA A 269 24.92 -10.85 1.83
CA ALA A 269 24.92 -9.84 0.76
C ALA A 269 26.06 -10.06 -0.26
N LEU A 270 27.28 -10.32 0.19
CA LEU A 270 28.47 -10.43 -0.67
C LEU A 270 28.55 -11.76 -1.44
N PHE A 271 28.06 -12.85 -0.85
CA PHE A 271 28.30 -14.22 -1.33
C PHE A 271 27.04 -15.06 -1.50
N ASP A 272 25.86 -14.55 -1.12
CA ASP A 272 24.63 -15.32 -1.02
C ASP A 272 24.71 -16.49 -0.01
N ASP A 273 25.65 -16.41 0.94
CA ASP A 273 25.93 -17.43 1.95
C ASP A 273 26.37 -16.79 3.27
N ALA A 274 25.54 -16.94 4.31
CA ALA A 274 25.76 -16.37 5.63
C ALA A 274 26.92 -17.04 6.40
N SER A 275 27.35 -18.24 6.01
CA SER A 275 28.45 -18.96 6.67
C SER A 275 29.83 -18.39 6.31
N ARG A 276 29.94 -17.68 5.19
CA ARG A 276 31.21 -17.14 4.64
C ARG A 276 31.70 -15.87 5.32
N THR A 277 31.51 -15.78 6.63
CA THR A 277 31.90 -14.62 7.45
C THR A 277 33.41 -14.34 7.42
N ASN A 278 34.24 -15.39 7.30
CA ASN A 278 35.70 -15.26 7.20
C ASN A 278 36.17 -14.61 5.88
N ASP A 279 35.36 -14.69 4.82
CA ASP A 279 35.69 -14.13 3.50
C ASP A 279 35.29 -12.66 3.37
N VAL A 280 34.54 -12.11 4.33
CA VAL A 280 34.01 -10.73 4.30
C VAL A 280 35.14 -9.71 4.24
N LEU A 281 36.10 -9.74 5.18
CA LEU A 281 37.18 -8.75 5.21
C LEU A 281 38.07 -8.83 3.94
N PRO A 282 38.50 -10.02 3.46
CA PRO A 282 39.20 -10.14 2.19
C PRO A 282 38.43 -9.57 1.00
N LYS A 283 37.10 -9.75 0.96
CA LYS A 283 36.26 -9.21 -0.12
C LYS A 283 36.12 -7.69 -0.04
N LEU A 284 35.87 -7.14 1.15
CA LEU A 284 35.80 -5.69 1.38
C LEU A 284 37.13 -5.01 1.06
N GLN A 285 38.26 -5.66 1.34
CA GLN A 285 39.59 -5.14 1.00
C GLN A 285 39.74 -4.87 -0.51
N ARG A 286 39.02 -5.61 -1.37
CA ARG A 286 39.02 -5.36 -2.82
C ARG A 286 38.31 -4.07 -3.22
N PHE A 287 37.38 -3.57 -2.40
CA PHE A 287 36.80 -2.23 -2.57
C PHE A 287 37.76 -1.14 -2.09
N GLY A 288 38.62 -1.49 -1.14
CA GLY A 288 39.74 -0.69 -0.65
C GLY A 288 39.83 -0.69 0.88
N PRO A 289 40.93 -0.18 1.44
CA PRO A 289 41.12 -0.11 2.90
C PRO A 289 39.98 0.64 3.62
N TRP A 290 39.45 1.69 2.98
CA TRP A 290 38.33 2.50 3.48
C TRP A 290 37.07 1.67 3.79
N ALA A 291 36.80 0.61 3.01
CA ALA A 291 35.60 -0.22 3.19
C ALA A 291 35.74 -1.14 4.40
N VAL A 292 36.94 -1.67 4.61
CA VAL A 292 37.27 -2.50 5.78
C VAL A 292 37.21 -1.66 7.06
N GLU A 293 37.73 -0.44 7.01
CA GLU A 293 37.71 0.51 8.12
C GLU A 293 36.28 0.91 8.47
N ALA A 294 35.48 1.36 7.50
CA ALA A 294 34.08 1.72 7.69
C ALA A 294 33.28 0.56 8.29
N PHE A 295 33.43 -0.66 7.74
CA PHE A 295 32.77 -1.85 8.26
C PHE A 295 33.15 -2.15 9.71
N LYS A 296 34.44 -2.05 10.08
CA LYS A 296 34.89 -2.27 11.46
C LYS A 296 34.29 -1.25 12.43
N ILE A 297 34.29 0.03 12.04
CA ILE A 297 33.72 1.12 12.84
C ILE A 297 32.20 0.92 13.00
N CYS A 298 31.48 0.65 11.91
CA CYS A 298 30.04 0.37 11.95
C CYS A 298 29.71 -0.83 12.83
N LYS A 299 30.48 -1.93 12.75
CA LYS A 299 30.29 -3.12 13.59
C LYS A 299 30.37 -2.78 15.08
N MET A 300 31.39 -2.02 15.47
CA MET A 300 31.58 -1.60 16.86
C MET A 300 30.44 -0.71 17.33
N GLY A 301 29.91 0.14 16.44
CA GLY A 301 28.65 0.86 16.63
C GLY A 301 28.60 1.69 17.92
N ALA A 302 27.39 2.01 18.39
CA ALA A 302 27.13 2.86 19.56
C ALA A 302 27.71 2.33 20.90
N HIS A 303 28.41 1.19 20.89
CA HIS A 303 29.08 0.63 22.06
C HIS A 303 30.39 1.34 22.40
N GLU A 304 31.04 1.97 21.41
CA GLU A 304 32.31 2.67 21.62
C GLU A 304 32.30 4.06 20.96
N ARG A 305 33.02 5.01 21.56
CA ARG A 305 33.16 6.36 21.01
C ARG A 305 34.03 6.28 19.75
N HIS A 306 33.55 6.83 18.64
CA HIS A 306 34.40 7.04 17.47
C HIS A 306 35.29 8.28 17.66
N GLU A 307 36.61 8.09 17.59
CA GLU A 307 37.62 9.16 17.74
C GLU A 307 38.02 9.84 16.42
N GLY A 308 37.57 9.30 15.27
CA GLY A 308 37.88 9.84 13.95
C GLY A 308 36.90 10.90 13.45
N GLU A 309 37.12 11.37 12.22
CA GLU A 309 36.27 12.36 11.55
C GLU A 309 34.93 11.75 11.13
N LEU A 310 33.83 12.18 11.77
CA LEU A 310 32.47 11.67 11.51
C LEU A 310 32.05 11.81 10.05
N LYS A 311 32.45 12.90 9.39
CA LYS A 311 32.14 13.14 7.97
C LYS A 311 32.77 12.09 7.05
N SER A 312 34.00 11.66 7.36
CA SER A 312 34.69 10.61 6.62
C SER A 312 33.98 9.26 6.77
N LEU A 313 33.57 8.91 8.00
CA LEU A 313 32.78 7.71 8.27
C LEU A 313 31.47 7.71 7.48
N ILE A 314 30.70 8.79 7.52
CA ILE A 314 29.43 8.93 6.80
C ILE A 314 29.63 8.72 5.29
N ASN A 315 30.63 9.37 4.70
CA ASN A 315 30.91 9.25 3.27
C ASN A 315 31.35 7.84 2.88
N ASN A 316 32.18 7.19 3.72
CA ASN A 316 32.63 5.83 3.47
C ASN A 316 31.48 4.82 3.61
N SER A 317 30.59 4.97 4.59
CA SER A 317 29.39 4.13 4.73
C SER A 317 28.41 4.33 3.58
N GLU A 318 28.15 5.57 3.16
CA GLU A 318 27.32 5.83 1.96
C GLU A 318 27.91 5.15 0.71
N ARG A 319 29.24 5.25 0.55
CA ARG A 319 29.95 4.59 -0.56
C ARG A 319 29.85 3.07 -0.47
N LEU A 320 30.01 2.48 0.71
CA LEU A 320 29.90 1.04 0.93
C LEU A 320 28.48 0.55 0.62
N ALA A 321 27.46 1.23 1.16
CA ALA A 321 26.07 0.90 0.92
C ALA A 321 25.71 0.96 -0.58
N LYS A 322 26.20 1.96 -1.33
CA LYS A 322 26.05 2.02 -2.80
C LYS A 322 26.68 0.82 -3.49
N GLN A 323 27.91 0.45 -3.13
CA GLN A 323 28.58 -0.73 -3.70
C GLN A 323 27.78 -2.01 -3.44
N LEU A 324 27.25 -2.19 -2.23
CA LEU A 324 26.43 -3.35 -1.87
C LEU A 324 25.12 -3.42 -2.68
N LEU A 325 24.46 -2.29 -2.91
CA LEU A 325 23.22 -2.21 -3.70
C LEU A 325 23.43 -2.47 -5.21
N GLU A 326 24.62 -2.15 -5.73
CA GLU A 326 24.98 -2.33 -7.14
C GLU A 326 25.46 -3.76 -7.47
N MET A 327 25.73 -4.59 -6.46
CA MET A 327 26.14 -5.97 -6.67
C MET A 327 25.03 -6.80 -7.32
N LYS A 328 25.36 -7.38 -8.49
CA LYS A 328 24.48 -8.28 -9.25
C LYS A 328 24.47 -9.69 -8.68
#